data_AF-A0A511T6U7-F1
#
_entry.id   AF-A0A511T6U7-F1
#
_cell.length_a   1.000
_cell.length_b   1.000
_cell.length_c   1.000
_cell.angle_alpha   90.00
_cell.angle_beta   90.00
_cell.angle_gamma   90.00
#
_symmetry.space_group_name_H-M   'P 1'
#
loop_
_entity.id
_entity.type
_entity.pdbx_description
1 polymer ?
#
loop_
_entity_poly.entity_id
_entity_poly.type
_entity_poly.pdbx_seq_one_letter_code
_entity_poly.pdbx_strand_id
1 'polypeptide(L)'
;MKRYFGVIVLVAGVLLGAIMSYRSASARTKEAQREADVQRIRADYLERVAWLRVNPDENAYREELKPFFKTYFEQVDDHLKAFNGNKNFDGYLQELEKRAEKDERAGDRKAFYDYTRKVFDSLREGRYRPVWTATDKGMRLDVVSSDTIMVMGKPQIRLQLALWGAQRQLKDEGKVLKMMTSATFDTVWKLTDAKGKLLGEMRGGDPSMKIDHPERFIAEFPPQLVLGHYDLDLMPNEVAKLDMTITVSSRSPSGGDATATYVWKLDVPSEWKLGAGETWEGATQEERPEEEIDPAKKAAAN
;
A
#
# COMPACT_ATOMS: atom_id res chain seq x y z
N MET A 1 24.21 62.50 26.90
CA MET A 1 23.57 61.52 26.01
C MET A 1 24.47 60.36 25.55
N LYS A 2 25.73 60.57 25.15
CA LYS A 2 26.62 59.48 24.69
C LYS A 2 26.91 58.35 25.70
N ARG A 3 26.96 58.65 27.01
CA ARG A 3 27.20 57.64 28.08
C ARG A 3 26.03 56.67 28.33
N TYR A 4 24.78 57.12 28.10
CA TYR A 4 23.59 56.28 28.27
C TYR A 4 23.25 55.48 27.02
N PHE A 5 23.70 55.94 25.84
CA PHE A 5 23.48 55.25 24.58
C PHE A 5 24.14 53.86 24.55
N GLY A 6 25.37 53.73 25.05
CA GLY A 6 26.05 52.43 25.14
C GLY A 6 25.35 51.43 26.07
N VAL A 7 24.78 51.91 27.18
CA VAL A 7 24.02 51.06 28.12
C VAL A 7 22.69 50.63 27.49
N ILE A 8 21.99 51.54 26.80
CA ILE A 8 20.72 51.24 26.12
C ILE A 8 20.93 50.20 25.01
N VAL A 9 22.00 50.33 24.22
CA VAL A 9 22.33 49.34 23.16
C VAL A 9 22.65 47.97 23.76
N LEU A 10 23.36 47.93 24.89
CA LEU A 10 23.72 46.67 25.55
C LEU A 10 22.49 45.98 26.16
N VAL A 11 21.60 46.74 26.82
CA VAL A 11 20.31 46.23 27.33
C VAL A 11 19.42 45.74 26.20
N ALA A 12 19.32 46.48 25.09
CA ALA A 12 18.58 46.05 23.91
C ALA A 12 19.16 44.76 23.30
N GLY A 13 20.49 44.64 23.23
CA GLY A 13 21.17 43.43 22.76
C GLY A 13 20.91 42.20 23.64
N VAL A 14 20.96 42.36 24.96
CA VAL A 14 20.65 41.27 25.92
C VAL A 14 19.18 40.87 25.85
N LEU A 15 18.25 41.82 25.76
CA LEU A 15 16.82 41.54 25.61
C LEU A 15 16.53 40.82 24.28
N LEU A 16 17.12 41.27 23.18
CA LEU A 16 16.99 40.60 21.88
C LEU A 16 17.58 39.18 21.93
N GLY A 17 18.76 39.00 22.53
CA GLY A 17 19.39 37.69 22.72
C GLY A 17 18.53 36.74 23.57
N ALA A 18 17.94 37.23 24.66
CA ALA A 18 17.03 36.46 25.51
C ALA A 18 15.74 36.09 24.79
N ILE A 19 15.13 37.01 24.03
CA ILE A 19 13.93 36.74 23.23
C ILE A 19 14.23 35.70 22.14
N MET A 20 15.35 35.83 21.42
CA MET A 20 15.75 34.86 20.39
C MET A 20 16.03 33.48 20.99
N SER A 21 16.72 33.43 22.13
CA SER A 21 17.00 32.17 22.83
C SER A 21 15.72 31.51 23.34
N TYR A 22 14.82 32.27 23.95
CA TYR A 22 13.51 31.77 24.39
C TYR A 22 12.66 31.29 23.21
N ARG A 23 12.62 32.03 22.10
CA ARG A 23 11.90 31.61 20.87
C ARG A 23 12.50 30.33 20.27
N SER A 24 13.82 30.21 20.22
CA SER A 24 14.50 29.01 19.72
C SER A 24 14.24 27.79 20.62
N ALA A 25 14.34 27.96 21.94
CA ALA A 25 14.04 26.90 22.91
C ALA A 25 12.56 26.47 22.87
N SER A 26 11.64 27.44 22.77
CA SER A 26 10.21 27.18 22.63
C SER A 26 9.88 26.46 21.31
N ALA A 27 10.54 26.86 20.21
CA ALA A 27 10.38 26.20 18.92
C ALA A 27 10.87 24.75 18.96
N ARG A 28 12.05 24.49 19.52
CA ARG A 28 12.58 23.12 19.72
C ARG A 28 11.67 22.28 20.60
N THR A 29 11.13 22.85 21.67
CA THR A 29 10.19 22.15 22.56
C THR A 29 8.91 21.78 21.82
N LYS A 30 8.35 22.71 21.04
CA LYS A 30 7.14 22.47 20.24
C LYS A 30 7.38 21.42 19.15
N GLU A 31 8.56 21.42 18.54
CA GLU A 31 8.96 20.42 17.56
C GLU A 31 9.12 19.03 18.19
N ALA A 32 9.78 18.93 19.34
CA ALA A 32 9.89 17.68 20.09
C ALA A 32 8.51 17.14 20.52
N GLN A 33 7.60 18.02 20.96
CA GLN A 33 6.21 17.65 21.27
C GLN A 33 5.46 17.15 20.03
N ARG A 34 5.63 17.81 18.88
CA ARG A 34 5.04 17.38 17.61
C ARG A 34 5.51 15.97 17.25
N GLU A 35 6.82 15.72 17.30
CA GLU A 35 7.38 14.41 16.98
C GLU A 35 6.90 13.33 17.94
N ALA A 36 6.90 13.59 19.24
CA ALA A 36 6.43 12.66 20.25
C ALA A 36 4.95 12.29 20.03
N ASP A 37 4.10 13.26 19.68
CA ASP A 37 2.68 12.99 19.42
C ASP A 37 2.46 12.16 18.15
N VAL A 38 3.22 12.40 17.07
CA VAL A 38 3.19 11.53 15.88
C VAL A 38 3.58 10.10 16.23
N GLN A 39 4.63 9.92 17.04
CA GLN A 39 5.07 8.58 17.45
C GLN A 39 4.02 7.88 18.32
N ARG A 40 3.34 8.61 19.21
CA ARG A 40 2.22 8.09 19.99
C ARG A 40 1.09 7.59 19.09
N ILE A 41 0.65 8.40 18.12
CA ILE A 41 -0.43 8.03 17.19
C ILE A 41 -0.06 6.76 16.40
N ARG A 42 1.19 6.67 15.94
CA ARG A 42 1.69 5.48 15.25
C ARG A 42 1.73 4.26 16.17
N ALA A 43 2.18 4.39 17.41
CA ALA A 43 2.19 3.31 18.38
C ALA A 43 0.77 2.81 18.69
N ASP A 44 -0.16 3.72 18.98
CA ASP A 44 -1.58 3.41 19.23
C ASP A 44 -2.21 2.66 18.05
N TYR A 45 -1.91 3.10 16.81
CA TYR A 45 -2.35 2.40 15.61
C TYR A 45 -1.77 0.99 15.53
N LEU A 46 -0.46 0.84 15.71
CA LEU A 46 0.24 -0.44 15.55
C LEU A 46 -0.17 -1.48 16.59
N GLU A 47 -0.54 -1.04 17.80
CA GLU A 47 -1.09 -1.92 18.83
C GLU A 47 -2.45 -2.50 18.40
N ARG A 48 -3.32 -1.66 17.83
CA ARG A 48 -4.70 -2.05 17.44
C ARG A 48 -4.76 -2.82 16.12
N VAL A 49 -3.93 -2.44 15.15
CA VAL A 49 -3.94 -3.05 13.80
C VAL A 49 -3.58 -4.54 13.84
N ALA A 50 -2.77 -4.96 14.82
CA ALA A 50 -2.36 -6.34 14.97
C ALA A 50 -3.56 -7.29 15.08
N TRP A 51 -4.55 -6.94 15.92
CA TRP A 51 -5.78 -7.71 16.09
C TRP A 51 -6.62 -7.74 14.81
N LEU A 52 -6.81 -6.57 14.20
CA LEU A 52 -7.62 -6.43 12.99
C LEU A 52 -7.07 -7.27 11.83
N ARG A 53 -5.74 -7.25 11.67
CA ARG A 53 -5.02 -7.97 10.63
C ARG A 53 -5.23 -9.49 10.73
N VAL A 54 -5.14 -10.07 11.92
CA VAL A 54 -5.21 -11.52 12.12
C VAL A 54 -6.63 -12.09 12.24
N ASN A 55 -7.68 -11.27 12.16
CA ASN A 55 -9.05 -11.73 12.34
C ASN A 55 -9.54 -12.61 11.17
N PRO A 56 -9.70 -13.94 11.31
CA PRO A 56 -10.08 -14.80 10.20
C PRO A 56 -11.52 -14.56 9.70
N ASP A 57 -12.38 -13.93 10.51
CA ASP A 57 -13.74 -13.59 10.10
C ASP A 57 -13.73 -12.34 9.21
N GLU A 58 -13.94 -12.53 7.91
CA GLU A 58 -13.95 -11.46 6.92
C GLU A 58 -15.07 -10.42 7.17
N ASN A 59 -16.23 -10.85 7.67
CA ASN A 59 -17.35 -9.93 7.90
C ASN A 59 -17.07 -9.05 9.10
N ALA A 60 -16.66 -9.65 10.22
CA ALA A 60 -16.24 -8.91 11.40
C ALA A 60 -15.08 -7.96 11.07
N TYR A 61 -14.07 -8.40 10.30
CA TYR A 61 -13.01 -7.54 9.81
C TYR A 61 -13.54 -6.32 9.04
N ARG A 62 -14.46 -6.53 8.09
CA ARG A 62 -15.04 -5.45 7.27
C ARG A 62 -15.86 -4.45 8.09
N GLU A 63 -16.58 -4.92 9.09
CA GLU A 63 -17.35 -4.06 10.00
C GLU A 63 -16.45 -3.19 10.87
N GLU A 64 -15.29 -3.70 11.27
CA GLU A 64 -14.32 -3.03 12.14
C GLU A 64 -13.42 -2.01 11.40
N LEU A 65 -13.26 -2.13 10.07
CA LEU A 65 -12.40 -1.23 9.29
C LEU A 65 -12.76 0.25 9.46
N LYS A 66 -14.06 0.58 9.32
CA LYS A 66 -14.54 1.95 9.40
C LYS A 66 -14.32 2.59 10.78
N PRO A 67 -14.77 2.00 11.90
CA PRO A 67 -14.51 2.56 13.22
C PRO A 67 -13.01 2.61 13.54
N PHE A 68 -12.23 1.60 13.13
CA PHE A 68 -10.78 1.58 13.31
C PHE A 68 -10.10 2.80 12.65
N PHE A 69 -10.36 3.02 11.36
CA PHE A 69 -9.76 4.16 10.65
C PHE A 69 -10.29 5.51 11.11
N LYS A 70 -11.59 5.59 11.46
CA LYS A 70 -12.16 6.81 12.03
C LYS A 70 -11.37 7.25 13.27
N THR A 71 -11.11 6.35 14.22
CA THR A 71 -10.34 6.67 15.43
C THR A 71 -8.92 7.12 15.09
N TYR A 72 -8.24 6.46 14.14
CA TYR A 72 -6.90 6.89 13.71
C TYR A 72 -6.91 8.31 13.13
N PHE A 73 -7.83 8.61 12.22
CA PHE A 73 -7.87 9.91 11.55
C PHE A 73 -8.37 11.05 12.45
N GLU A 74 -9.18 10.76 13.48
CA GLU A 74 -9.49 11.73 14.53
C GLU A 74 -8.21 12.16 15.28
N GLN A 75 -7.35 11.20 15.64
CA GLN A 75 -6.07 11.53 16.28
C GLN A 75 -5.14 12.33 15.35
N VAL A 76 -5.10 12.00 14.07
CA VAL A 76 -4.34 12.76 13.06
C VAL A 76 -4.87 14.19 12.93
N ASP A 77 -6.18 14.38 12.88
CA ASP A 77 -6.77 15.71 12.74
C ASP A 77 -6.50 16.59 13.97
N ASP A 78 -6.56 16.00 15.17
CA ASP A 78 -6.20 16.67 16.42
C ASP A 78 -4.72 17.07 16.43
N HIS A 79 -3.84 16.18 15.97
CA HIS A 79 -2.41 16.46 15.81
C HIS A 79 -2.17 17.65 14.86
N LEU A 80 -2.73 17.60 13.66
CA LEU A 80 -2.57 18.67 12.66
C LEU A 80 -3.14 19.99 13.17
N LYS A 81 -4.24 19.96 13.93
CA LYS A 81 -4.81 21.16 14.56
C LYS A 81 -3.89 21.72 15.66
N ALA A 82 -3.32 20.88 16.51
CA ALA A 82 -2.45 21.32 17.60
C ALA A 82 -1.12 21.91 17.11
N PHE A 83 -0.57 21.37 16.02
CA PHE A 83 0.74 21.75 15.49
C PHE A 83 0.71 22.57 14.20
N ASN A 84 -0.48 23.04 13.77
CA ASN A 84 -0.68 23.76 12.51
C ASN A 84 -0.13 23.00 11.28
N GLY A 85 -0.37 21.68 11.25
CA GLY A 85 0.03 20.82 10.14
C GLY A 85 -0.82 21.01 8.89
N ASN A 86 -0.36 20.42 7.78
CA ASN A 86 -1.03 20.52 6.49
C ASN A 86 -2.27 19.60 6.43
N LYS A 87 -3.46 20.19 6.47
CA LYS A 87 -4.74 19.47 6.42
C LYS A 87 -5.16 19.03 5.02
N ASN A 88 -4.46 19.50 3.98
CA ASN A 88 -4.71 19.08 2.61
C ASN A 88 -3.93 17.83 2.25
N PHE A 89 -2.91 17.43 3.05
CA PHE A 89 -2.06 16.26 2.81
C PHE A 89 -1.37 16.26 1.43
N ASP A 90 -1.11 17.45 0.87
CA ASP A 90 -0.55 17.67 -0.47
C ASP A 90 0.92 18.10 -0.44
N GLY A 91 1.58 18.01 0.71
CA GLY A 91 2.96 18.47 0.90
C GLY A 91 3.95 17.84 -0.10
N TYR A 92 3.80 16.54 -0.37
CA TYR A 92 4.62 15.86 -1.37
C TYR A 92 4.41 16.41 -2.78
N LEU A 93 3.16 16.69 -3.17
CA LEU A 93 2.85 17.23 -4.49
C LEU A 93 3.44 18.63 -4.65
N GLN A 94 3.32 19.48 -3.62
CA GLN A 94 3.92 20.82 -3.62
C GLN A 94 5.46 20.76 -3.73
N GLU A 95 6.12 19.78 -3.12
CA GLU A 95 7.55 19.55 -3.27
C GLU A 95 7.93 19.03 -4.66
N LEU A 96 7.12 18.13 -5.21
CA LEU A 96 7.32 17.56 -6.54
C LEU A 96 7.21 18.66 -7.60
N GLU A 97 6.19 19.51 -7.53
CA GLU A 97 5.98 20.64 -8.44
C GLU A 97 7.16 21.61 -8.43
N LYS A 98 7.73 21.91 -7.26
CA LYS A 98 8.93 22.76 -7.13
C LYS A 98 10.18 22.16 -7.78
N ARG A 99 10.22 20.84 -7.96
CA ARG A 99 11.37 20.10 -8.52
C ARG A 99 11.10 19.57 -9.94
N ALA A 100 9.87 19.65 -10.43
CA ALA A 100 9.41 18.98 -11.64
C ALA A 100 10.18 19.40 -12.90
N GLU A 101 10.62 20.67 -12.99
CA GLU A 101 11.44 21.14 -14.12
C GLU A 101 12.80 20.43 -14.24
N LYS A 102 13.24 19.73 -13.20
CA LYS A 102 14.55 19.05 -13.12
C LYS A 102 14.45 17.55 -12.87
N ASP A 103 13.25 16.98 -12.77
CA ASP A 103 13.05 15.56 -12.48
C ASP A 103 12.32 14.88 -13.63
N GLU A 104 13.07 14.17 -14.48
CA GLU A 104 12.53 13.38 -15.60
C GLU A 104 11.53 12.31 -15.15
N ARG A 105 11.52 11.94 -13.87
CA ARG A 105 10.59 10.97 -13.26
C ARG A 105 9.42 11.63 -12.54
N ALA A 106 9.21 12.93 -12.69
CA ALA A 106 8.13 13.64 -12.03
C ALA A 106 6.74 13.05 -12.36
N GLY A 107 6.53 12.64 -13.61
CA GLY A 107 5.29 11.97 -14.05
C GLY A 107 5.02 10.67 -13.29
N ASP A 108 6.00 9.77 -13.23
CA ASP A 108 5.89 8.52 -12.47
C ASP A 108 5.62 8.78 -10.99
N ARG A 109 6.40 9.68 -10.37
CA ARG A 109 6.22 10.01 -8.94
C ARG A 109 4.84 10.56 -8.65
N LYS A 110 4.30 11.39 -9.56
CA LYS A 110 2.94 11.91 -9.45
C LYS A 110 1.92 10.78 -9.54
N ALA A 111 2.07 9.82 -10.47
CA ALA A 111 1.17 8.67 -10.57
C ALA A 111 1.16 7.82 -9.27
N PHE A 112 2.32 7.60 -8.66
CA PHE A 112 2.42 6.89 -7.38
C PHE A 112 1.78 7.68 -6.22
N TYR A 113 1.95 9.01 -6.20
CA TYR A 113 1.26 9.88 -5.25
C TYR A 113 -0.25 9.84 -5.45
N ASP A 114 -0.75 9.99 -6.67
CA ASP A 114 -2.18 10.01 -6.99
C ASP A 114 -2.85 8.68 -6.58
N TYR A 115 -2.18 7.55 -6.84
CA TYR A 115 -2.65 6.24 -6.40
C TYR A 115 -2.67 6.11 -4.87
N THR A 116 -1.58 6.52 -4.20
CA THR A 116 -1.53 6.55 -2.72
C THR A 116 -2.63 7.43 -2.14
N ARG A 117 -2.86 8.59 -2.76
CA ARG A 117 -3.85 9.57 -2.35
C ARG A 117 -5.27 9.01 -2.46
N LYS A 118 -5.59 8.35 -3.58
CA LYS A 118 -6.89 7.70 -3.76
C LYS A 118 -7.19 6.69 -2.63
N VAL A 119 -6.20 5.88 -2.25
CA VAL A 119 -6.37 4.92 -1.14
C VAL A 119 -6.48 5.65 0.19
N PHE A 120 -5.63 6.65 0.45
CA PHE A 120 -5.67 7.47 1.66
C PHE A 120 -7.05 8.10 1.90
N ASP A 121 -7.61 8.75 0.87
CA ASP A 121 -8.92 9.38 0.96
C ASP A 121 -10.02 8.34 1.20
N SER A 122 -9.93 7.16 0.58
CA SER A 122 -10.86 6.05 0.82
C SER A 122 -10.84 5.57 2.28
N LEU A 123 -9.65 5.44 2.88
CA LEU A 123 -9.47 5.08 4.29
C LEU A 123 -10.03 6.16 5.21
N ARG A 124 -9.69 7.42 4.95
CA ARG A 124 -10.10 8.58 5.74
C ARG A 124 -11.60 8.82 5.72
N GLU A 125 -12.22 8.68 4.55
CA GLU A 125 -13.65 8.87 4.36
C GLU A 125 -14.48 7.64 4.78
N GLY A 126 -13.83 6.56 5.23
CA GLY A 126 -14.50 5.32 5.61
C GLY A 126 -15.18 4.61 4.43
N ARG A 127 -14.69 4.83 3.22
CA ARG A 127 -15.11 4.16 1.98
C ARG A 127 -14.27 2.93 1.66
N TYR A 128 -13.17 2.73 2.37
CA TYR A 128 -12.32 1.55 2.23
C TYR A 128 -13.08 0.29 2.63
N ARG A 129 -13.43 -0.51 1.63
CA ARG A 129 -14.18 -1.75 1.78
C ARG A 129 -13.62 -2.76 0.78
N PRO A 130 -12.73 -3.67 1.21
CA PRO A 130 -12.18 -4.65 0.28
C PRO A 130 -13.30 -5.52 -0.29
N VAL A 131 -13.13 -6.01 -1.52
CA VAL A 131 -14.03 -6.97 -2.16
C VAL A 131 -13.70 -8.37 -1.68
N TRP A 132 -12.41 -8.71 -1.65
CA TRP A 132 -11.89 -9.96 -1.10
C TRP A 132 -10.81 -9.65 -0.06
N THR A 133 -10.77 -10.44 1.01
CA THR A 133 -9.79 -10.25 2.07
C THR A 133 -9.46 -11.61 2.69
N ALA A 134 -8.19 -11.80 3.05
CA ALA A 134 -7.77 -13.00 3.74
C ALA A 134 -6.54 -12.71 4.60
N THR A 135 -6.36 -13.48 5.67
CA THR A 135 -5.17 -13.40 6.54
C THR A 135 -4.44 -14.73 6.60
N ASP A 136 -3.12 -14.66 6.58
CA ASP A 136 -2.24 -15.80 6.82
C ASP A 136 -0.89 -15.31 7.38
N LYS A 137 -0.27 -16.11 8.24
CA LYS A 137 1.02 -15.83 8.92
C LYS A 137 1.17 -14.41 9.47
N GLY A 138 0.06 -13.87 10.00
CA GLY A 138 0.04 -12.52 10.55
C GLY A 138 -0.05 -11.42 9.50
N MET A 139 0.00 -11.69 8.20
CA MET A 139 -0.27 -10.71 7.15
C MET A 139 -1.74 -10.75 6.75
N ARG A 140 -2.25 -9.65 6.19
CA ARG A 140 -3.56 -9.61 5.56
C ARG A 140 -3.45 -9.03 4.17
N LEU A 141 -4.05 -9.71 3.20
CA LEU A 141 -4.15 -9.21 1.84
C LEU A 141 -5.59 -8.87 1.52
N ASP A 142 -5.79 -7.62 1.13
CA ASP A 142 -7.06 -7.08 0.69
C ASP A 142 -7.01 -6.82 -0.82
N VAL A 143 -7.97 -7.36 -1.55
CA VAL A 143 -8.29 -6.93 -2.91
C VAL A 143 -9.39 -5.87 -2.81
N VAL A 144 -8.99 -4.62 -2.98
CA VAL A 144 -9.81 -3.43 -2.75
C VAL A 144 -10.79 -3.17 -3.88
N SER A 145 -10.37 -3.42 -5.12
CA SER A 145 -11.25 -3.37 -6.29
C SER A 145 -10.72 -4.27 -7.39
N SER A 146 -11.58 -4.55 -8.37
CA SER A 146 -11.31 -5.51 -9.43
C SER A 146 -12.00 -5.07 -10.74
N ASP A 147 -11.69 -3.84 -11.15
CA ASP A 147 -12.40 -3.12 -12.21
C ASP A 147 -11.70 -3.31 -13.57
N THR A 148 -12.46 -3.36 -14.66
CA THR A 148 -11.89 -3.27 -16.01
C THR A 148 -11.58 -1.81 -16.34
N ILE A 149 -10.35 -1.54 -16.75
CA ILE A 149 -9.85 -0.21 -17.08
C ILE A 149 -9.14 -0.22 -18.43
N MET A 150 -8.97 0.95 -19.04
CA MET A 150 -8.15 1.11 -20.23
C MET A 150 -6.70 1.44 -19.85
N VAL A 151 -5.77 0.56 -20.20
CA VAL A 151 -4.33 0.75 -20.02
C VAL A 151 -3.69 0.78 -21.40
N MET A 152 -3.06 1.90 -21.77
CA MET A 152 -2.46 2.10 -23.10
C MET A 152 -3.38 1.75 -24.29
N GLY A 153 -4.69 2.01 -24.13
CA GLY A 153 -5.69 1.72 -25.17
C GLY A 153 -6.17 0.27 -25.23
N LYS A 154 -5.73 -0.60 -24.32
CA LYS A 154 -6.23 -1.97 -24.18
C LYS A 154 -7.06 -2.12 -22.88
N PRO A 155 -8.20 -2.82 -22.91
CA PRO A 155 -8.94 -3.15 -21.71
C PRO A 155 -8.17 -4.19 -20.89
N GLN A 156 -7.99 -3.92 -19.60
CA GLN A 156 -7.32 -4.81 -18.65
C GLN A 156 -8.08 -4.83 -17.32
N ILE A 157 -8.05 -5.96 -16.64
CA ILE A 157 -8.62 -6.13 -15.31
C ILE A 157 -7.61 -5.61 -14.30
N ARG A 158 -7.93 -4.51 -13.60
CA ARG A 158 -7.08 -3.97 -12.54
C ARG A 158 -7.51 -4.51 -11.17
N LEU A 159 -6.68 -5.35 -10.59
CA LEU A 159 -6.82 -5.84 -9.22
C LEU A 159 -6.06 -4.91 -8.28
N GLN A 160 -6.77 -4.05 -7.54
CA GLN A 160 -6.14 -3.16 -6.56
C GLN A 160 -5.93 -3.90 -5.24
N LEU A 161 -4.72 -3.81 -4.69
CA LEU A 161 -4.27 -4.56 -3.53
C LEU A 161 -3.84 -3.63 -2.40
N ALA A 162 -4.11 -4.06 -1.17
CA ALA A 162 -3.48 -3.55 0.03
C ALA A 162 -3.01 -4.74 0.88
N LEU A 163 -1.70 -4.83 1.09
CA LEU A 163 -1.10 -5.81 1.98
C LEU A 163 -0.76 -5.13 3.30
N TRP A 164 -1.24 -5.73 4.39
CA TRP A 164 -1.08 -5.23 5.74
C TRP A 164 -0.04 -6.05 6.49
N GLY A 165 0.84 -5.35 7.18
CA GLY A 165 1.73 -5.94 8.18
C GLY A 165 2.89 -6.74 7.59
N ALA A 166 3.26 -6.44 6.35
CA ALA A 166 4.54 -6.85 5.79
C ALA A 166 5.70 -6.24 6.59
N GLN A 167 6.77 -7.01 6.74
CA GLN A 167 7.94 -6.62 7.51
C GLN A 167 8.72 -5.51 6.82
N ARG A 168 9.15 -4.53 7.61
CA ARG A 168 9.92 -3.39 7.16
C ARG A 168 11.34 -3.43 7.69
N GLN A 169 12.26 -2.95 6.87
CA GLN A 169 13.66 -2.82 7.16
C GLN A 169 14.12 -1.40 6.81
N LEU A 170 14.83 -0.78 7.74
CA LEU A 170 15.70 0.35 7.40
C LEU A 170 16.93 -0.22 6.71
N LYS A 171 17.07 0.05 5.42
CA LYS A 171 18.27 -0.29 4.66
C LYS A 171 19.16 0.94 4.59
N ASP A 172 20.42 0.76 4.98
CA ASP A 172 21.45 1.77 4.78
C ASP A 172 21.92 1.71 3.31
N GLU A 173 21.67 2.79 2.56
CA GLU A 173 22.21 2.98 1.20
C GLU A 173 23.44 3.91 1.22
N GLY A 174 24.14 4.00 2.35
CA GLY A 174 25.41 4.72 2.56
C GLY A 174 25.26 6.21 2.82
N LYS A 175 24.32 6.89 2.13
CA LYS A 175 24.03 8.33 2.33
C LYS A 175 22.69 8.60 3.00
N VAL A 176 21.76 7.65 2.93
CA VAL A 176 20.39 7.78 3.43
C VAL A 176 19.92 6.42 3.94
N LEU A 177 19.27 6.41 5.11
CA LEU A 177 18.50 5.27 5.57
C LEU A 177 17.16 5.26 4.83
N LYS A 178 16.91 4.19 4.07
CA LYS A 178 15.67 4.02 3.31
C LYS A 178 14.82 2.95 3.96
N MET A 179 13.59 3.30 4.32
CA MET A 179 12.60 2.32 4.72
C MET A 179 12.22 1.50 3.47
N MET A 180 12.45 0.19 3.55
CA MET A 180 12.00 -0.77 2.55
C MET A 180 11.07 -1.76 3.22
N THR A 181 9.96 -2.06 2.56
CA THR A 181 9.14 -3.21 2.93
C THR A 181 9.63 -4.39 2.11
N SER A 182 10.09 -5.43 2.79
CA SER A 182 10.48 -6.67 2.14
C SER A 182 9.21 -7.45 1.90
N ALA A 183 8.48 -7.16 0.84
CA ALA A 183 7.34 -7.95 0.39
C ALA A 183 7.53 -8.31 -1.08
N THR A 184 7.58 -9.60 -1.38
CA THR A 184 7.63 -10.10 -2.76
C THR A 184 6.41 -10.94 -3.03
N PHE A 185 5.80 -10.75 -4.18
CA PHE A 185 4.58 -11.45 -4.59
C PHE A 185 4.90 -12.50 -5.65
N ASP A 186 4.23 -13.64 -5.54
CA ASP A 186 4.17 -14.69 -6.55
C ASP A 186 2.70 -15.09 -6.72
N THR A 187 2.17 -14.94 -7.92
CA THR A 187 0.74 -15.09 -8.19
C THR A 187 0.47 -16.11 -9.28
N VAL A 188 -0.59 -16.88 -9.09
CA VAL A 188 -1.07 -17.86 -10.04
C VAL A 188 -2.58 -17.71 -10.19
N TRP A 189 -3.05 -17.58 -11.41
CA TRP A 189 -4.46 -17.49 -11.77
C TRP A 189 -4.80 -18.64 -12.70
N LYS A 190 -5.53 -19.64 -12.19
CA LYS A 190 -5.98 -20.78 -12.99
C LYS A 190 -7.37 -20.51 -13.55
N LEU A 191 -7.49 -20.65 -14.87
CA LEU A 191 -8.70 -20.36 -15.62
C LEU A 191 -9.38 -21.68 -15.99
N THR A 192 -10.62 -21.88 -15.56
CA THR A 192 -11.37 -23.12 -15.82
C THR A 192 -12.73 -22.85 -16.44
N ASP A 193 -13.22 -23.81 -17.22
CA ASP A 193 -14.59 -23.80 -17.72
C ASP A 193 -15.61 -24.14 -16.62
N ALA A 194 -16.90 -24.11 -16.94
CA ALA A 194 -17.96 -24.42 -15.98
C ALA A 194 -17.91 -25.87 -15.44
N LYS A 195 -17.27 -26.78 -16.18
CA LYS A 195 -17.10 -28.20 -15.83
C LYS A 195 -15.79 -28.46 -15.04
N GLY A 196 -14.98 -27.43 -14.83
CA GLY A 196 -13.70 -27.52 -14.12
C GLY A 196 -12.52 -27.93 -15.00
N LYS A 197 -12.67 -27.97 -16.34
CA LYS A 197 -11.55 -28.20 -17.25
C LYS A 197 -10.62 -26.98 -17.24
N LEU A 198 -9.32 -27.20 -17.06
CA LEU A 198 -8.31 -26.15 -17.17
C LEU A 198 -8.23 -25.65 -18.61
N LEU A 199 -8.39 -24.35 -18.79
CA LEU A 199 -8.30 -23.64 -20.07
C LEU A 199 -6.98 -22.87 -20.19
N GLY A 200 -6.43 -22.41 -19.08
CA GLY A 200 -5.17 -21.67 -19.05
C GLY A 200 -4.71 -21.35 -17.64
N GLU A 201 -3.47 -20.87 -17.54
CA GLU A 201 -2.86 -20.39 -16.30
C GLU A 201 -2.13 -19.08 -16.61
N MET A 202 -2.33 -18.06 -15.78
CA MET A 202 -1.51 -16.84 -15.78
C MET A 202 -0.64 -16.85 -14.53
N ARG A 203 0.59 -16.37 -14.66
CA ARG A 203 1.51 -16.20 -13.55
C ARG A 203 2.04 -14.77 -13.50
N GLY A 204 2.26 -14.27 -12.30
CA GLY A 204 2.78 -12.92 -12.07
C GLY A 204 3.75 -12.90 -10.89
N GLY A 205 4.68 -11.95 -10.93
CA GLY A 205 5.55 -11.64 -9.79
C GLY A 205 4.96 -10.47 -8.98
N ASP A 206 5.81 -9.48 -8.70
CA ASP A 206 5.36 -8.24 -8.05
C ASP A 206 4.27 -7.50 -8.85
N PRO A 207 3.37 -6.76 -8.16
CA PRO A 207 2.35 -5.93 -8.81
C PRO A 207 2.95 -4.93 -9.82
N SER A 208 2.21 -4.65 -10.90
CA SER A 208 2.59 -3.70 -11.97
C SER A 208 2.97 -2.32 -11.41
N MET A 209 2.27 -1.88 -10.36
CA MET A 209 2.73 -0.81 -9.47
C MET A 209 2.76 -1.33 -8.04
N LYS A 210 3.88 -1.11 -7.34
CA LYS A 210 4.05 -1.46 -5.93
C LYS A 210 4.58 -0.28 -5.13
N ILE A 211 3.92 0.04 -4.02
CA ILE A 211 4.27 1.11 -3.10
C ILE A 211 4.48 0.49 -1.72
N ASP A 212 5.75 0.23 -1.41
CA ASP A 212 6.17 -0.36 -0.14
C ASP A 212 5.99 0.55 1.08
N HIS A 213 6.08 1.87 0.86
CA HIS A 213 6.08 2.88 1.91
C HIS A 213 5.21 4.08 1.49
N PRO A 214 3.87 3.95 1.53
CA PRO A 214 2.93 5.03 1.23
C PRO A 214 3.19 6.32 2.02
N GLU A 215 3.72 6.20 3.24
CA GLU A 215 3.99 7.30 4.15
C GLU A 215 5.05 8.28 3.61
N ARG A 216 5.83 7.87 2.60
CA ARG A 216 6.74 8.78 1.88
C ARG A 216 6.01 9.83 1.05
N PHE A 217 4.76 9.55 0.67
CA PHE A 217 3.92 10.42 -0.14
C PHE A 217 2.95 11.23 0.71
N ILE A 218 2.42 10.61 1.76
CA ILE A 218 1.51 11.24 2.73
C ILE A 218 1.96 10.82 4.13
N ALA A 219 2.58 11.71 4.90
CA ALA A 219 3.24 11.37 6.16
C ALA A 219 2.30 10.76 7.22
N GLU A 220 1.02 11.11 7.12
CA GLU A 220 -0.09 10.67 7.97
C GLU A 220 -0.78 9.40 7.46
N PHE A 221 -0.32 8.80 6.36
CA PHE A 221 -0.85 7.54 5.85
C PHE A 221 -0.71 6.43 6.92
N PRO A 222 -1.74 5.59 7.15
CA PRO A 222 -1.67 4.55 8.17
C PRO A 222 -0.48 3.61 7.98
N PRO A 223 0.28 3.29 9.04
CA PRO A 223 1.55 2.59 8.88
C PRO A 223 1.40 1.10 8.52
N GLN A 224 2.47 0.51 7.99
CA GLN A 224 2.59 -0.92 7.63
C GLN A 224 1.69 -1.41 6.50
N LEU A 225 1.15 -0.51 5.69
CA LEU A 225 0.48 -0.83 4.45
C LEU A 225 1.48 -0.86 3.28
N VAL A 226 1.32 -1.84 2.42
CA VAL A 226 1.89 -1.90 1.07
C VAL A 226 0.73 -1.84 0.10
N LEU A 227 0.81 -0.95 -0.87
CA LEU A 227 -0.22 -0.80 -1.89
C LEU A 227 0.30 -1.32 -3.22
N GLY A 228 -0.59 -1.83 -4.06
CA GLY A 228 -0.21 -2.15 -5.43
C GLY A 228 -1.39 -2.57 -6.28
N HIS A 229 -1.14 -2.79 -7.57
CA HIS A 229 -2.16 -3.38 -8.43
C HIS A 229 -1.55 -4.28 -9.50
N TYR A 230 -2.29 -5.32 -9.85
CA TYR A 230 -2.05 -6.09 -11.07
C TYR A 230 -2.96 -5.57 -12.17
N ASP A 231 -2.43 -5.51 -13.38
CA ASP A 231 -3.20 -5.27 -14.59
C ASP A 231 -3.13 -6.56 -15.40
N LEU A 232 -4.24 -7.29 -15.46
CA LEU A 232 -4.36 -8.57 -16.14
C LEU A 232 -5.05 -8.38 -17.48
N ASP A 233 -4.64 -9.15 -18.48
CA ASP A 233 -5.37 -9.20 -19.73
C ASP A 233 -6.76 -9.82 -19.53
N LEU A 234 -7.69 -9.46 -20.41
CA LEU A 234 -9.01 -10.09 -20.42
C LEU A 234 -8.88 -11.60 -20.67
N MET A 235 -9.77 -12.36 -20.07
CA MET A 235 -9.78 -13.82 -20.11
C MET A 235 -10.49 -14.32 -21.37
N PRO A 236 -10.16 -15.52 -21.88
CA PRO A 236 -10.93 -16.16 -22.94
C PRO A 236 -12.42 -16.27 -22.59
N ASN A 237 -13.28 -16.15 -23.59
CA ASN A 237 -14.73 -16.12 -23.41
C ASN A 237 -15.30 -17.41 -22.75
N GLU A 238 -14.61 -18.53 -22.94
CA GLU A 238 -15.01 -19.84 -22.41
C GLU A 238 -14.71 -19.99 -20.90
N VAL A 239 -13.91 -19.10 -20.32
CA VAL A 239 -13.58 -19.14 -18.89
C VAL A 239 -14.83 -18.84 -18.08
N ALA A 240 -15.16 -19.72 -17.14
CA ALA A 240 -16.26 -19.53 -16.21
C ALA A 240 -15.77 -19.27 -14.78
N LYS A 241 -14.63 -19.85 -14.40
CA LYS A 241 -14.10 -19.80 -13.03
C LYS A 241 -12.63 -19.46 -13.01
N LEU A 242 -12.25 -18.70 -11.98
CA LEU A 242 -10.89 -18.27 -11.69
C LEU A 242 -10.50 -18.75 -10.29
N ASP A 243 -9.43 -19.55 -10.21
CA ASP A 243 -8.75 -19.84 -8.95
C ASP A 243 -7.51 -18.95 -8.86
N MET A 244 -7.58 -17.92 -7.99
CA MET A 244 -6.52 -16.96 -7.74
C MET A 244 -5.73 -17.37 -6.50
N THR A 245 -4.43 -17.58 -6.65
CA THR A 245 -3.48 -17.81 -5.56
C THR A 245 -2.48 -16.67 -5.54
N ILE A 246 -2.33 -15.99 -4.39
CA ILE A 246 -1.31 -14.96 -4.18
C ILE A 246 -0.45 -15.40 -3.00
N THR A 247 0.83 -15.62 -3.25
CA THR A 247 1.83 -15.90 -2.23
C THR A 247 2.64 -14.64 -1.98
N VAL A 248 2.80 -14.27 -0.72
CA VAL A 248 3.56 -13.11 -0.30
C VAL A 248 4.67 -13.57 0.63
N SER A 249 5.91 -13.34 0.23
CA SER A 249 7.07 -13.55 1.08
C SER A 249 7.49 -12.24 1.73
N SER A 250 7.65 -12.23 3.05
CA SER A 250 8.13 -11.09 3.80
C SER A 250 9.29 -11.42 4.73
N ARG A 251 10.41 -10.72 4.52
CA ARG A 251 11.65 -10.92 5.28
C ARG A 251 11.79 -9.90 6.40
N SER A 252 11.98 -10.39 7.62
CA SER A 252 12.29 -9.57 8.78
C SER A 252 13.76 -9.10 8.78
N PRO A 253 14.06 -7.95 9.41
CA PRO A 253 15.45 -7.49 9.59
C PRO A 253 16.31 -8.45 10.41
N SER A 254 15.72 -9.27 11.27
CA SER A 254 16.40 -10.30 12.07
C SER A 254 16.68 -11.59 11.29
N GLY A 255 16.31 -11.66 10.01
CA GLY A 255 16.63 -12.77 9.10
C GLY A 255 15.57 -13.87 9.00
N GLY A 256 14.47 -13.78 9.75
CA GLY A 256 13.32 -14.69 9.59
C GLY A 256 12.46 -14.32 8.38
N ASP A 257 11.93 -15.34 7.69
CA ASP A 257 11.03 -15.20 6.54
C ASP A 257 9.62 -15.66 6.91
N ALA A 258 8.62 -14.88 6.54
CA ALA A 258 7.21 -15.23 6.66
C ALA A 258 6.58 -15.30 5.26
N THR A 259 6.08 -16.47 4.88
CA THR A 259 5.39 -16.68 3.61
C THR A 259 3.91 -16.90 3.89
N ALA A 260 3.07 -15.96 3.44
CA ALA A 260 1.62 -16.07 3.51
C ALA A 260 1.06 -16.47 2.14
N THR A 261 0.04 -17.33 2.12
CA THR A 261 -0.64 -17.73 0.89
C THR A 261 -2.13 -17.47 1.00
N TYR A 262 -2.66 -16.76 0.00
CA TYR A 262 -4.07 -16.38 -0.09
C TYR A 262 -4.69 -17.05 -1.32
N VAL A 263 -5.87 -17.62 -1.16
CA VAL A 263 -6.57 -18.34 -2.22
C VAL A 263 -8.02 -17.87 -2.31
N TRP A 264 -8.45 -17.49 -3.51
CA TRP A 264 -9.85 -17.16 -3.81
C TRP A 264 -10.31 -17.93 -5.03
N LYS A 265 -11.54 -18.42 -4.97
CA LYS A 265 -12.24 -19.07 -6.09
C LYS A 265 -13.41 -18.21 -6.50
N LEU A 266 -13.42 -17.78 -7.74
CA LEU A 266 -14.31 -16.72 -8.22
C LEU A 266 -15.03 -17.19 -9.49
N ASP A 267 -16.31 -16.87 -9.60
CA ASP A 267 -17.00 -16.90 -10.89
C ASP A 267 -16.56 -15.68 -11.71
N VAL A 268 -16.16 -15.91 -12.96
CA VAL A 268 -15.62 -14.85 -13.82
C VAL A 268 -16.77 -14.04 -14.41
N PRO A 269 -16.85 -12.74 -14.10
CA PRO A 269 -17.93 -11.90 -14.60
C PRO A 269 -17.72 -11.59 -16.09
N SER A 270 -18.78 -11.19 -16.78
CA SER A 270 -18.78 -11.00 -18.24
C SER A 270 -17.78 -9.94 -18.71
N GLU A 271 -17.60 -8.88 -17.94
CA GLU A 271 -16.74 -7.73 -18.24
C GLU A 271 -15.23 -8.04 -18.16
N TRP A 272 -14.87 -9.21 -17.65
CA TRP A 272 -13.49 -9.72 -17.61
C TRP A 272 -13.15 -10.58 -18.83
N LYS A 273 -14.14 -10.88 -19.66
CA LYS A 273 -13.99 -11.79 -20.79
C LYS A 273 -13.77 -11.01 -22.09
N LEU A 274 -12.96 -11.59 -22.95
CA LEU A 274 -12.81 -11.20 -24.34
C LEU A 274 -14.14 -11.38 -25.09
N GLY A 275 -14.30 -10.60 -26.16
CA GLY A 275 -15.39 -10.77 -27.11
C GLY A 275 -15.33 -12.14 -27.79
N ALA A 276 -16.47 -12.62 -28.29
CA ALA A 276 -16.52 -13.88 -29.03
C ALA A 276 -15.61 -13.82 -30.27
N GLY A 277 -14.62 -14.71 -30.33
CA GLY A 277 -13.66 -14.79 -31.45
C GLY A 277 -12.41 -13.91 -31.31
N GLU A 278 -12.25 -13.19 -30.20
CA GLU A 278 -11.00 -12.48 -29.90
C GLU A 278 -9.94 -13.45 -29.36
N THR A 279 -8.71 -13.30 -29.83
CA THR A 279 -7.58 -14.15 -29.42
C THR A 279 -6.96 -13.64 -28.13
N TRP A 280 -6.71 -14.55 -27.20
CA TRP A 280 -5.97 -14.23 -25.98
C TRP A 280 -4.49 -14.01 -26.30
N GLU A 281 -4.04 -12.75 -26.20
CA GLU A 281 -2.67 -12.35 -26.53
C GLU A 281 -1.66 -12.86 -25.48
N GLY A 282 -0.44 -13.21 -25.90
CA GLY A 282 0.65 -13.58 -24.97
C GLY A 282 0.57 -14.99 -24.37
N ALA A 283 -0.46 -15.78 -24.71
CA ALA A 283 -0.59 -17.17 -24.28
C ALA A 283 0.50 -18.04 -24.92
N THR A 284 1.25 -18.75 -24.08
CA THR A 284 2.15 -19.83 -24.55
C THR A 284 1.43 -21.15 -24.36
N GLN A 285 1.21 -21.90 -25.44
CA GLN A 285 0.56 -23.20 -25.37
C GLN A 285 1.60 -24.26 -25.00
N GLU A 286 1.56 -24.72 -23.76
CA GLU A 286 2.30 -25.91 -23.34
C GLU A 286 1.33 -27.09 -23.25
N GLU A 287 1.55 -28.12 -24.08
CA GLU A 287 0.88 -29.41 -23.88
C GLU A 287 1.52 -30.09 -22.66
N ARG A 288 0.83 -30.05 -21.52
CA ARG A 288 1.23 -30.83 -20.35
C ARG A 288 0.95 -32.32 -20.59
N PRO A 289 1.88 -33.22 -20.24
CA PRO A 289 1.65 -34.67 -20.31
C PRO A 289 0.40 -35.07 -19.51
N GLU A 290 -0.39 -36.02 -20.03
CA GLU A 290 -1.66 -36.46 -19.40
C GLU A 290 -1.51 -36.91 -17.93
N GLU A 291 -0.32 -37.35 -17.54
CA GLU A 291 0.04 -37.84 -16.21
C GLU A 291 0.03 -36.74 -15.12
N GLU A 292 0.19 -35.47 -15.51
CA GLU A 292 0.12 -34.32 -14.59
C GLU A 292 -1.29 -33.71 -14.49
N ILE A 293 -2.20 -34.13 -15.39
CA ILE A 293 -3.55 -33.60 -15.54
C ILE A 293 -4.57 -34.45 -14.77
N ASP A 294 -4.32 -35.77 -14.63
CA ASP A 294 -5.20 -36.70 -13.93
C ASP A 294 -4.49 -37.47 -12.79
N PRO A 295 -4.72 -37.12 -11.51
CA PRO A 295 -4.12 -37.84 -10.38
C PRO A 295 -4.55 -39.31 -10.29
N ALA A 296 -5.63 -39.74 -10.95
CA ALA A 296 -6.03 -41.15 -10.99
C ALA A 296 -5.15 -41.99 -11.94
N LYS A 297 -4.56 -41.39 -12.99
CA LYS A 297 -3.65 -42.10 -13.91
C LYS A 297 -2.23 -42.23 -13.37
N LYS A 298 -1.82 -41.37 -12.44
CA LYS A 298 -0.54 -41.48 -11.73
C LYS A 298 -0.42 -42.77 -10.90
N ALA A 299 -1.55 -43.35 -10.50
CA ALA A 299 -1.60 -44.63 -9.80
C ALA A 299 -1.54 -45.86 -10.72
N ALA A 300 -1.71 -45.70 -12.04
CA ALA A 300 -1.68 -46.79 -13.02
C ALA A 300 -0.31 -46.93 -13.72
N ALA A 301 0.61 -45.99 -13.50
CA ALA A 301 1.96 -45.98 -14.05
C ALA A 301 3.04 -46.54 -13.09
N ASN A 302 2.63 -47.08 -11.94
CA ASN A 302 3.48 -47.84 -11.00
C ASN A 302 3.10 -49.31 -10.97
#